data_AF-A0A5B3H136-F1
#
_entry.id   AF-A0A5B3H136-F1
#
_cell.length_a   1.000
_cell.length_b   1.000
_cell.length_c   1.000
_cell.angle_alpha   90.00
_cell.angle_beta   90.00
_cell.angle_gamma   90.00
#
_symmetry.space_group_name_H-M   'P 1'
#
loop_
_entity.id
_entity.type
_entity.pdbx_description
1 polymer ?
#
loop_
_entity_poly.entity_id
_entity_poly.type
_entity_poly.pdbx_seq_one_letter_code
_entity_poly.pdbx_strand_id
1 'polypeptide(L)'
;MTVDEVKILLSDLNRGYNTPYSSAEQATIERLYYEVLGKHLNGCRCPDKWHDAVLEINSYIKKHGKMKEKSNYKLRAGVILQIAGSSEIYTNDNLTDEVAAAFLKEHPNAAGRFEVIPTAEKDAEAPKAGGESSELEAAHNRIAILESEKVELESRCAALQARIDAAAATETAATDDEKPGSDDTGAESADEADERPAGNNGNTADDAIRQAIAAELVAGKSKTAIKQELAGKEIGGVKLTHRLISDYIEKITAEE
;
A
#
# COMPACT_ATOMS: atom_id res chain seq x y z
N MET A 1 -5.88 1.88 6.76
CA MET A 1 -5.83 1.85 5.29
C MET A 1 -6.72 2.97 4.77
N THR A 2 -6.28 3.76 3.80
CA THR A 2 -7.08 4.85 3.22
C THR A 2 -7.80 4.42 1.94
N VAL A 3 -8.84 5.15 1.53
CA VAL A 3 -9.58 4.84 0.30
C VAL A 3 -8.67 4.93 -0.94
N ASP A 4 -7.70 5.83 -0.93
CA ASP A 4 -6.78 6.01 -2.06
C ASP A 4 -5.73 4.89 -2.13
N GLU A 5 -5.22 4.42 -0.99
CA GLU A 5 -4.43 3.20 -0.91
C GLU A 5 -5.19 1.99 -1.47
N VAL A 6 -6.47 1.84 -1.08
CA VAL A 6 -7.34 0.77 -1.60
C VAL A 6 -7.48 0.87 -3.11
N LYS A 7 -7.73 2.07 -3.67
CA LYS A 7 -7.84 2.27 -5.13
C LYS A 7 -6.54 1.91 -5.86
N ILE A 8 -5.38 2.20 -5.28
CA ILE A 8 -4.08 1.82 -5.85
C ILE A 8 -3.97 0.30 -5.90
N LEU A 9 -4.18 -0.36 -4.77
CA LEU A 9 -4.09 -1.83 -4.67
C LEU A 9 -5.10 -2.53 -5.59
N LEU A 10 -6.35 -2.03 -5.66
CA LEU A 10 -7.36 -2.57 -6.56
C LEU A 10 -6.99 -2.38 -8.03
N SER A 11 -6.28 -1.31 -8.39
CA SER A 11 -5.84 -1.09 -9.76
C SER A 11 -4.82 -2.15 -10.21
N ASP A 12 -3.93 -2.55 -9.30
CA ASP A 12 -2.95 -3.63 -9.53
C ASP A 12 -3.62 -5.02 -9.59
N LEU A 13 -4.70 -5.19 -8.81
CA LEU A 13 -5.45 -6.45 -8.75
C LEU A 13 -6.51 -6.58 -9.86
N ASN A 14 -6.88 -5.48 -10.52
CA ASN A 14 -7.94 -5.46 -11.54
C ASN A 14 -7.44 -6.11 -12.84
N ARG A 15 -7.61 -7.43 -12.98
CA ARG A 15 -7.24 -8.24 -14.16
C ARG A 15 -8.40 -9.11 -14.63
N GLY A 16 -8.28 -9.68 -15.83
CA GLY A 16 -9.29 -10.60 -16.36
C GLY A 16 -9.25 -11.97 -15.68
N TYR A 17 -10.38 -12.69 -15.73
CA TYR A 17 -10.59 -14.00 -15.06
C TYR A 17 -9.58 -15.11 -15.44
N ASN A 18 -8.83 -14.93 -16.52
CA ASN A 18 -7.88 -15.93 -17.01
C ASN A 18 -6.52 -15.89 -16.28
N THR A 19 -6.27 -14.88 -15.46
CA THR A 19 -4.99 -14.71 -14.77
C THR A 19 -5.16 -15.02 -13.28
N PRO A 20 -4.60 -16.13 -12.77
CA PRO A 20 -4.71 -16.45 -11.36
C PRO A 20 -3.94 -15.44 -10.50
N TYR A 21 -4.41 -15.24 -9.26
CA TYR A 21 -3.70 -14.48 -8.25
C TYR A 21 -2.69 -15.36 -7.51
N SER A 22 -1.48 -14.84 -7.30
CA SER A 22 -0.47 -15.42 -6.43
C SER A 22 -0.93 -15.44 -4.97
N SER A 23 -0.30 -16.26 -4.12
CA SER A 23 -0.65 -16.35 -2.70
C SER A 23 -0.54 -15.00 -1.96
N ALA A 24 0.42 -14.14 -2.33
CA ALA A 24 0.58 -12.81 -1.76
C ALA A 24 -0.57 -11.87 -2.16
N GLU A 25 -1.01 -11.94 -3.42
CA GLU A 25 -2.16 -11.20 -3.90
C GLU A 25 -3.47 -11.69 -3.26
N GLN A 26 -3.63 -13.01 -3.10
CA GLN A 26 -4.77 -13.61 -2.40
C GLN A 26 -4.89 -13.09 -0.96
N ALA A 27 -3.79 -13.10 -0.20
CA ALA A 27 -3.77 -12.52 1.15
C ALA A 27 -4.09 -11.01 1.14
N THR A 28 -3.65 -10.30 0.11
CA THR A 28 -3.98 -8.88 -0.07
C THR A 28 -5.46 -8.66 -0.36
N ILE A 29 -6.07 -9.48 -1.23
CA ILE A 29 -7.50 -9.44 -1.54
C ILE A 29 -8.32 -9.74 -0.28
N GLU A 30 -7.94 -10.75 0.50
CA GLU A 30 -8.64 -11.10 1.74
C GLU A 30 -8.61 -9.97 2.76
N ARG A 31 -7.43 -9.36 2.96
CA ARG A 31 -7.28 -8.16 3.79
C ARG A 31 -8.14 -7.02 3.28
N LEU A 32 -8.10 -6.71 1.97
CA LEU A 32 -8.90 -5.64 1.38
C LEU A 32 -10.40 -5.88 1.53
N TYR A 33 -10.84 -7.13 1.39
CA TYR A 33 -12.24 -7.51 1.55
C TYR A 33 -12.73 -7.21 2.97
N TYR A 34 -11.92 -7.53 3.97
CA TYR A 34 -12.21 -7.19 5.36
C TYR A 34 -12.14 -5.68 5.63
N GLU A 35 -11.11 -4.99 5.13
CA GLU A 35 -10.93 -3.55 5.33
C GLU A 35 -12.06 -2.72 4.72
N VAL A 36 -12.50 -3.08 3.51
CA VAL A 36 -13.48 -2.30 2.76
C VAL A 36 -14.92 -2.69 3.09
N LEU A 37 -15.20 -3.98 3.25
CA LEU A 37 -16.56 -4.49 3.41
C LEU A 37 -16.89 -4.96 4.83
N GLY A 38 -15.90 -5.04 5.72
CA GLY A 38 -16.09 -5.46 7.12
C GLY A 38 -16.38 -6.95 7.29
N LYS A 39 -16.20 -7.79 6.26
CA LYS A 39 -16.51 -9.22 6.28
C LYS A 39 -15.36 -10.06 5.74
N HIS A 40 -15.33 -11.33 6.11
CA HIS A 40 -14.36 -12.30 5.61
C HIS A 40 -14.85 -12.97 4.32
N LEU A 41 -13.91 -13.39 3.48
CA LEU A 41 -14.23 -14.19 2.31
C LEU A 41 -14.70 -15.58 2.73
N ASN A 42 -15.69 -16.08 2.01
CA ASN A 42 -16.19 -17.44 2.25
C ASN A 42 -15.09 -18.46 1.94
N GLY A 43 -15.01 -19.53 2.74
CA GLY A 43 -14.06 -20.63 2.61
C GLY A 43 -14.24 -21.53 1.37
N CYS A 44 -14.93 -21.05 0.33
CA CYS A 44 -15.10 -21.78 -0.91
C CYS A 44 -13.73 -22.02 -1.58
N ARG A 45 -13.62 -23.15 -2.29
CA ARG A 45 -12.41 -23.54 -3.06
C ARG A 45 -12.50 -23.16 -4.54
N CYS A 46 -13.46 -22.33 -4.96
CA CYS A 46 -13.54 -21.89 -6.35
C CYS A 46 -12.38 -20.93 -6.68
N PRO A 47 -11.70 -21.10 -7.83
CA PRO A 47 -10.66 -20.18 -8.30
C PRO A 47 -11.16 -18.74 -8.44
N ASP A 48 -12.41 -18.58 -8.86
CA ASP A 48 -13.00 -17.28 -9.19
C ASP A 48 -13.35 -16.41 -7.97
N LYS A 49 -13.32 -16.97 -6.75
CA LYS A 49 -13.67 -16.22 -5.53
C LYS A 49 -12.87 -14.94 -5.37
N TRP A 50 -11.62 -14.95 -5.84
CA TRP A 50 -10.72 -13.81 -5.73
C TRP A 50 -11.10 -12.71 -6.72
N HIS A 51 -11.51 -13.08 -7.94
CA HIS A 51 -12.03 -12.15 -8.92
C HIS A 51 -13.37 -11.56 -8.45
N ASP A 52 -14.26 -12.39 -7.92
CA ASP A 52 -15.54 -11.95 -7.35
C ASP A 52 -15.31 -10.96 -6.19
N ALA A 53 -14.35 -11.26 -5.32
CA ALA A 53 -13.96 -10.37 -4.22
C ALA A 53 -13.48 -9.01 -4.73
N VAL A 54 -12.54 -8.99 -5.69
CA VAL A 54 -12.01 -7.76 -6.29
C VAL A 54 -13.13 -6.97 -6.98
N LEU A 55 -14.06 -7.63 -7.65
CA LEU A 55 -15.21 -7.02 -8.30
C LEU A 55 -16.17 -6.38 -7.29
N GLU A 56 -16.46 -7.08 -6.19
CA GLU A 56 -17.33 -6.59 -5.13
C GLU A 56 -16.73 -5.37 -4.43
N ILE A 57 -15.44 -5.43 -4.07
CA ILE A 57 -14.72 -4.30 -3.46
C ILE A 57 -14.73 -3.09 -4.42
N ASN A 58 -14.41 -3.30 -5.70
CA ASN A 58 -14.46 -2.23 -6.71
C ASN A 58 -15.84 -1.60 -6.83
N SER A 59 -16.88 -2.42 -6.87
CA SER A 59 -18.27 -1.96 -6.97
C SER A 59 -18.67 -1.13 -5.75
N TYR A 60 -18.29 -1.57 -4.56
CA TYR A 60 -18.58 -0.87 -3.32
C TYR A 60 -17.88 0.49 -3.25
N ILE A 61 -16.57 0.55 -3.50
CA ILE A 61 -15.79 1.80 -3.48
C ILE A 61 -16.32 2.79 -4.52
N LYS A 62 -16.67 2.33 -5.73
CA LYS A 62 -17.27 3.19 -6.77
C LYS A 62 -18.61 3.78 -6.35
N LYS A 63 -19.45 3.01 -5.65
CA LYS A 63 -20.79 3.43 -5.25
C LYS A 63 -20.78 4.33 -4.01
N HIS A 64 -19.97 4.00 -3.01
CA HIS A 64 -20.01 4.65 -1.70
C HIS A 64 -18.90 5.68 -1.49
N GLY A 65 -17.78 5.57 -2.21
CA GLY A 65 -16.63 6.47 -2.05
C GLY A 65 -15.90 6.37 -0.71
N LYS A 66 -16.34 5.47 0.18
CA LYS A 66 -15.78 5.25 1.52
C LYS A 66 -15.75 3.76 1.87
N MET A 67 -14.93 3.38 2.85
CA MET A 67 -14.94 2.04 3.43
C MET A 67 -16.18 1.85 4.32
N LYS A 68 -16.61 0.60 4.49
CA LYS A 68 -17.67 0.28 5.45
C LYS A 68 -17.16 0.53 6.86
N GLU A 69 -18.04 1.05 7.70
CA GLU A 69 -17.74 1.23 9.10
C GLU A 69 -17.63 -0.14 9.77
N LYS A 70 -16.54 -0.34 10.52
CA LYS A 70 -16.32 -1.56 11.30
C LYS A 70 -16.78 -1.28 12.71
N SER A 71 -17.64 -2.14 13.23
CA SER A 71 -17.97 -2.09 14.64
C SER A 71 -16.86 -2.76 15.46
N ASN A 72 -16.44 -2.10 16.53
CA ASN A 72 -15.64 -2.67 17.59
C ASN A 72 -16.46 -3.61 18.49
N TYR A 73 -17.80 -3.57 18.39
CA TYR A 73 -18.69 -4.55 18.99
C TYR A 73 -18.81 -5.78 18.08
N LYS A 74 -18.81 -6.97 18.69
CA LYS A 74 -18.99 -8.23 17.96
C LYS A 74 -20.10 -9.03 18.59
N LEU A 75 -21.10 -9.41 17.82
CA LEU A 75 -22.15 -10.34 18.21
C LEU A 75 -21.62 -11.76 18.21
N ARG A 76 -22.11 -12.58 19.14
CA ARG A 76 -21.84 -14.03 19.13
C ARG A 76 -22.38 -14.66 17.86
N ALA A 77 -21.75 -15.76 17.43
CA ALA A 77 -22.19 -16.51 16.26
C ALA A 77 -23.68 -16.90 16.35
N GLY A 78 -24.43 -16.64 15.27
CA GLY A 78 -25.87 -16.94 15.19
C GLY A 78 -26.79 -15.91 15.85
N VAL A 79 -26.23 -14.88 16.51
CA VAL A 79 -27.03 -13.79 17.09
C VAL A 79 -27.39 -12.76 16.01
N ILE A 80 -28.66 -12.39 16.00
CA ILE A 80 -29.21 -11.34 15.15
C ILE A 80 -29.92 -10.33 16.07
N LEU A 81 -29.65 -9.05 15.89
CA LEU A 81 -30.34 -7.99 16.62
C LEU A 81 -31.48 -7.42 15.78
N GLN A 82 -32.64 -7.27 16.42
CA GLN A 82 -33.75 -6.50 15.89
C GLN A 82 -34.16 -5.51 16.98
N ILE A 83 -34.12 -4.22 16.65
CA ILE A 83 -34.51 -3.16 17.56
C ILE A 83 -36.03 -3.08 17.57
N ALA A 84 -36.65 -3.02 18.75
CA ALA A 84 -38.10 -2.91 18.89
C ALA A 84 -38.60 -1.64 18.19
N GLY A 85 -39.55 -1.79 17.26
CA GLY A 85 -40.06 -0.68 16.45
C GLY A 85 -39.29 -0.41 15.16
N SER A 86 -38.17 -1.11 14.91
CA SER A 86 -37.48 -1.12 13.62
C SER A 86 -37.70 -2.45 12.89
N SER A 87 -37.86 -2.37 11.57
CA SER A 87 -37.79 -3.55 10.69
C SER A 87 -36.36 -3.91 10.31
N GLU A 88 -35.37 -3.11 10.73
CA GLU A 88 -33.96 -3.34 10.43
C GLU A 88 -33.40 -4.50 11.26
N ILE A 89 -32.60 -5.31 10.58
CA ILE A 89 -31.95 -6.49 11.14
C ILE A 89 -30.45 -6.21 11.15
N TYR A 90 -29.84 -6.30 12.32
CA TYR A 90 -28.40 -6.13 12.49
C TYR A 90 -27.71 -7.46 12.77
N THR A 91 -26.63 -7.67 12.04
CA THR A 91 -25.69 -8.79 12.14
C THR A 91 -24.28 -8.19 12.23
N ASN A 92 -23.25 -9.01 12.45
CA ASN A 92 -21.87 -8.52 12.43
C ASN A 92 -21.50 -7.82 11.10
N ASP A 93 -22.21 -8.12 10.01
CA ASP A 93 -21.93 -7.50 8.71
C ASP A 93 -22.34 -6.03 8.64
N ASN A 94 -23.36 -5.58 9.37
CA ASN A 94 -23.92 -4.23 9.26
C ASN A 94 -24.11 -3.51 10.60
N LEU A 95 -23.68 -4.11 11.70
CA LEU A 95 -23.68 -3.47 13.01
C LEU A 95 -22.66 -2.33 13.04
N THR A 96 -23.03 -1.21 13.68
CA THR A 96 -22.12 -0.09 13.99
C THR A 96 -22.00 0.08 15.50
N ASP A 97 -20.95 0.76 15.96
CA ASP A 97 -20.73 1.01 17.38
C ASP A 97 -21.86 1.81 18.02
N GLU A 98 -22.37 2.79 17.28
CA GLU A 98 -23.49 3.62 17.72
C GLU A 98 -24.75 2.78 17.97
N VAL A 99 -25.08 1.90 17.02
CA VAL A 99 -26.25 1.01 17.12
C VAL A 99 -26.06 0.00 18.25
N ALA A 100 -24.87 -0.59 18.37
CA ALA A 100 -24.55 -1.54 19.43
C ALA A 100 -24.62 -0.90 20.83
N ALA A 101 -24.03 0.28 20.99
CA ALA A 101 -24.04 1.04 22.24
C ALA A 101 -25.45 1.49 22.63
N ALA A 102 -26.23 2.00 21.66
CA ALA A 102 -27.63 2.38 21.88
C ALA A 102 -28.47 1.16 22.30
N PHE A 103 -28.29 0.02 21.63
CA PHE A 103 -28.99 -1.23 21.95
C PHE A 103 -28.68 -1.71 23.37
N LEU A 104 -27.42 -1.68 23.79
CA LEU A 104 -27.02 -2.06 25.16
C LEU A 104 -27.49 -1.08 26.22
N LYS A 105 -27.63 0.21 25.88
CA LYS A 105 -28.21 1.22 26.78
C LYS A 105 -29.68 0.96 27.07
N GLU A 106 -30.45 0.56 26.07
CA GLU A 106 -31.87 0.20 26.23
C GLU A 106 -32.07 -1.21 26.79
N HIS A 107 -31.11 -2.10 26.54
CA HIS A 107 -31.13 -3.49 26.99
C HIS A 107 -29.85 -3.88 27.75
N PRO A 108 -29.66 -3.41 29.00
CA PRO A 108 -28.44 -3.68 29.77
C PRO A 108 -28.19 -5.18 29.98
N ASN A 109 -29.25 -5.98 30.07
CA ASN A 109 -29.17 -7.43 30.26
C ASN A 109 -28.82 -8.20 28.97
N ALA A 110 -28.73 -7.51 27.82
CA ALA A 110 -28.40 -8.13 26.54
C ALA A 110 -26.89 -8.20 26.26
N ALA A 111 -26.03 -7.75 27.18
CA ALA A 111 -24.57 -7.82 27.05
C ALA A 111 -24.06 -9.23 26.69
N GLY A 112 -24.69 -10.28 27.22
CA GLY A 112 -24.33 -11.68 26.90
C GLY A 112 -24.48 -12.08 25.43
N ARG A 113 -25.20 -11.29 24.62
CA ARG A 113 -25.34 -11.49 23.16
C ARG A 113 -24.09 -11.06 22.39
N PHE A 114 -23.24 -10.26 22.99
CA PHE A 114 -21.99 -9.80 22.41
C PHE A 114 -20.85 -10.72 22.86
N GLU A 115 -19.96 -11.01 21.92
CA GLU A 115 -18.66 -11.63 22.15
C GLU A 115 -17.63 -10.57 22.57
N VAL A 116 -17.70 -9.37 21.96
CA VAL A 116 -16.81 -8.23 22.26
C VAL A 116 -17.66 -6.99 22.50
N ILE A 117 -17.40 -6.31 23.63
CA ILE A 117 -17.94 -4.99 23.98
C ILE A 117 -16.74 -4.10 24.27
N PRO A 118 -16.50 -3.05 23.46
CA PRO A 118 -15.49 -2.03 23.76
C PRO A 118 -15.92 -1.28 25.02
N THR A 119 -15.34 -1.60 26.16
CA THR A 119 -15.50 -0.80 27.36
C THR A 119 -14.74 0.52 27.15
N ALA A 120 -15.47 1.64 27.10
CA ALA A 120 -14.86 2.95 27.30
C ALA A 120 -14.23 2.95 28.69
N GLU A 121 -12.91 3.02 28.75
CA GLU A 121 -12.05 3.28 29.91
C GLU A 121 -12.74 3.13 31.30
N LYS A 122 -12.64 1.93 31.86
CA LYS A 122 -12.38 1.80 33.29
C LYS A 122 -10.95 1.29 33.46
N ASP A 123 -10.02 2.23 33.55
CA ASP A 123 -8.85 2.03 34.39
C ASP A 123 -9.33 1.62 35.80
N ALA A 124 -8.64 0.63 36.37
CA ALA A 124 -8.92 -0.04 37.64
C ALA A 124 -10.12 -1.02 37.62
N GLU A 125 -9.87 -2.28 37.26
CA GLU A 125 -9.75 -3.36 38.25
C GLU A 125 -9.22 -4.62 37.56
N ALA A 126 -8.05 -5.08 37.99
CA ALA A 126 -7.42 -6.30 37.49
C ALA A 126 -8.29 -7.53 37.80
N PRO A 127 -8.53 -8.44 36.83
CA PRO A 127 -8.91 -9.80 37.18
C PRO A 127 -7.65 -10.53 37.63
N LYS A 128 -7.57 -10.86 38.92
CA LYS A 128 -6.53 -11.76 39.41
C LYS A 128 -6.76 -13.19 38.93
N ALA A 129 -5.67 -13.73 38.39
CA ALA A 129 -5.28 -15.14 38.32
C ALA A 129 -6.10 -16.06 37.39
N GLY A 130 -5.48 -16.75 36.43
CA GLY A 130 -4.05 -16.89 36.16
C GLY A 130 -3.79 -17.72 34.91
N GLY A 131 -2.58 -17.58 34.37
CA GLY A 131 -2.09 -18.42 33.28
C GLY A 131 -1.12 -17.76 32.30
N GLU A 132 -1.01 -16.43 32.25
CA GLU A 132 -0.32 -15.75 31.12
C GLU A 132 0.88 -14.87 31.55
N SER A 133 1.29 -14.94 32.82
CA SER A 133 2.34 -14.05 33.35
C SER A 133 3.72 -14.29 32.73
N SER A 134 4.05 -15.52 32.31
CA SER A 134 5.39 -15.82 31.79
C SER A 134 5.57 -15.42 30.32
N GLU A 135 4.52 -15.49 29.51
CA GLU A 135 4.61 -15.11 28.09
C GLU A 135 4.60 -13.59 27.91
N LEU A 136 3.84 -12.87 28.72
CA LEU A 136 3.84 -11.40 28.69
C LEU A 136 5.18 -10.83 29.16
N GLU A 137 5.76 -11.40 30.23
CA GLU A 137 7.08 -11.01 30.72
C GLU A 137 8.19 -11.42 29.73
N ALA A 138 8.08 -12.59 29.10
CA ALA A 138 8.98 -12.97 28.01
C ALA A 138 8.85 -12.06 26.77
N ALA A 139 7.64 -11.60 26.45
CA ALA A 139 7.40 -10.65 25.36
C ALA A 139 8.05 -9.29 25.65
N HIS A 140 7.90 -8.76 26.87
CA HIS A 140 8.56 -7.51 27.25
C HIS A 140 10.09 -7.59 27.21
N ASN A 141 10.65 -8.70 27.70
CA ASN A 141 12.10 -8.93 27.60
C ASN A 141 12.56 -9.04 26.14
N ARG A 142 11.77 -9.68 25.27
CA ARG A 142 12.08 -9.78 23.85
C ARG A 142 11.97 -8.42 23.14
N ILE A 143 11.00 -7.60 23.51
CA ILE A 143 10.87 -6.22 23.00
C ILE A 143 12.12 -5.40 23.38
N ALA A 144 12.54 -5.45 24.65
CA ALA A 144 13.73 -4.73 25.11
C ALA A 144 15.01 -5.16 24.35
N ILE A 145 15.16 -6.46 24.08
CA ILE A 145 16.28 -6.97 23.28
C ILE A 145 16.22 -6.43 21.85
N LEU A 146 15.06 -6.53 21.19
CA LEU A 146 14.87 -6.06 19.82
C LEU A 146 15.09 -4.55 19.69
N GLU A 147 14.68 -3.77 20.69
CA GLU A 147 14.93 -2.33 20.72
C GLU A 147 16.44 -2.02 20.83
N SER A 148 17.19 -2.80 21.60
CA SER A 148 18.65 -2.65 21.68
C SER A 148 19.36 -3.02 20.37
N GLU A 149 18.94 -4.10 19.70
CA GLU A 149 19.49 -4.52 18.42
C GLU A 149 19.17 -3.50 17.31
N LYS A 150 17.98 -2.90 17.35
CA LYS A 150 17.58 -1.82 16.43
C LYS A 150 18.52 -0.62 16.55
N VAL A 151 18.84 -0.19 17.77
CA VAL A 151 19.77 0.94 18.00
C VAL A 151 21.17 0.61 17.46
N GLU A 152 21.64 -0.62 17.65
CA GLU A 152 22.93 -1.05 17.12
C GLU A 152 22.95 -1.09 15.57
N LEU A 153 21.87 -1.59 14.96
CA LEU A 153 21.71 -1.59 13.50
C LEU A 153 21.65 -0.18 12.93
N GLU A 154 20.90 0.73 13.55
CA GLU A 154 20.84 2.14 13.14
C GLU A 154 22.23 2.81 13.19
N SER A 155 23.03 2.52 14.22
CA SER A 155 24.42 2.99 14.31
C SER A 155 25.31 2.42 13.20
N ARG A 156 25.19 1.12 12.89
CA ARG A 156 25.92 0.48 11.78
C ARG A 156 25.54 1.06 10.43
N CYS A 157 24.26 1.32 10.20
CA CYS A 157 23.77 1.96 8.98
C CYS A 157 24.35 3.37 8.83
N ALA A 158 24.36 4.17 9.90
CA ALA A 158 24.96 5.50 9.88
C ALA A 158 26.47 5.45 9.57
N ALA A 159 27.20 4.49 10.14
CA ALA A 159 28.62 4.31 9.88
C ALA A 159 28.91 3.88 8.42
N LEU A 160 28.08 3.01 7.85
CA LEU A 160 28.19 2.62 6.44
C LEU A 160 27.88 3.79 5.51
N GLN A 161 26.85 4.58 5.82
CA GLN A 161 26.51 5.78 5.03
C GLN A 161 27.68 6.77 5.02
N ALA A 162 28.29 7.04 6.18
CA ALA A 162 29.46 7.92 6.27
C ALA A 162 30.66 7.40 5.45
N ARG A 163 30.83 6.08 5.32
CA ARG A 163 31.87 5.47 4.47
C ARG A 163 31.56 5.61 2.98
N ILE A 164 30.29 5.51 2.59
CA ILE A 164 29.85 5.74 1.22
C ILE A 164 30.09 7.21 0.86
N ASP A 165 29.69 8.14 1.72
CA ASP A 165 29.87 9.58 1.50
C ASP A 165 31.37 9.96 1.43
N ALA A 166 32.21 9.34 2.27
CA ALA A 166 33.67 9.54 2.23
C ALA A 166 34.30 8.95 0.95
N ALA A 167 33.83 7.80 0.46
CA ALA A 167 34.30 7.22 -0.80
C ALA A 167 33.89 8.09 -2.01
N ALA A 168 32.66 8.62 -2.01
CA ALA A 168 32.20 9.55 -3.04
C ALA A 168 33.03 10.85 -3.07
N ALA A 169 33.49 11.34 -1.91
CA ALA A 169 34.38 12.49 -1.83
C ALA A 169 35.82 12.22 -2.30
N THR A 170 36.26 10.96 -2.37
CA THR A 170 37.59 10.59 -2.90
C THR A 170 37.62 10.44 -4.42
N GLU A 171 36.49 10.15 -5.06
CA GLU A 171 36.40 10.07 -6.54
C GLU A 171 36.38 11.45 -7.22
N THR A 172 35.99 12.52 -6.51
CA THR A 172 35.97 13.90 -7.05
C THR A 172 37.31 14.63 -6.97
N ALA A 173 38.34 14.06 -6.34
CA ALA A 173 39.64 14.71 -6.13
C ALA A 173 40.74 14.25 -7.11
N ALA A 174 40.44 13.36 -8.06
CA ALA A 174 41.43 12.75 -8.96
C ALA A 174 41.42 13.30 -10.40
N THR A 175 40.83 14.46 -10.66
CA THR A 175 40.89 15.13 -11.97
C THR A 175 41.16 16.62 -11.84
N ASP A 176 42.36 17.00 -11.43
CA ASP A 176 42.85 18.36 -11.62
C ASP A 176 44.38 18.35 -11.68
N ASP A 177 44.92 18.09 -12.87
CA ASP A 177 46.22 18.63 -13.29
C ASP A 177 46.37 18.42 -14.81
N GLU A 178 46.10 19.46 -15.59
CA GLU A 178 47.05 20.08 -16.52
C GLU A 178 46.35 21.04 -17.50
N LYS A 179 46.74 22.32 -17.45
CA LYS A 179 46.67 23.33 -18.53
C LYS A 179 48.12 23.80 -18.72
N PRO A 180 48.63 24.20 -19.92
CA PRO A 180 48.10 25.28 -20.77
C PRO A 180 48.17 24.97 -22.29
N GLY A 181 47.35 25.52 -23.19
CA GLY A 181 47.21 26.93 -23.54
C GLY A 181 47.03 27.11 -25.07
N SER A 182 46.94 28.38 -25.46
CA SER A 182 46.92 28.99 -26.81
C SER A 182 45.57 29.30 -27.45
N ASP A 183 45.41 30.60 -27.68
CA ASP A 183 44.44 31.31 -28.50
C ASP A 183 44.49 30.87 -29.97
N ASP A 184 43.38 30.91 -30.70
CA ASP A 184 43.17 31.92 -31.75
C ASP A 184 41.75 31.79 -32.37
N THR A 185 41.32 32.95 -32.83
CA THR A 185 40.12 33.30 -33.59
C THR A 185 39.92 32.55 -34.91
N GLY A 186 38.67 32.43 -35.37
CA GLY A 186 38.40 31.96 -36.73
C GLY A 186 36.91 31.74 -36.99
N ALA A 187 36.31 32.66 -37.73
CA ALA A 187 34.96 32.54 -38.28
C ALA A 187 34.91 31.55 -39.45
N GLU A 188 33.68 31.24 -39.88
CA GLU A 188 33.24 30.73 -41.19
C GLU A 188 32.74 29.26 -41.28
N SER A 189 31.41 29.17 -41.38
CA SER A 189 30.57 28.55 -42.43
C SER A 189 30.82 27.15 -43.02
N ALA A 190 29.68 26.57 -43.44
CA ALA A 190 29.43 25.39 -44.30
C ALA A 190 29.39 24.04 -43.54
N ASP A 191 28.19 23.50 -43.27
CA ASP A 191 27.33 22.73 -44.19
C ASP A 191 28.00 21.42 -44.64
N GLU A 192 27.70 20.34 -43.92
CA GLU A 192 27.65 18.99 -44.47
C GLU A 192 26.46 18.28 -43.82
N ALA A 193 25.64 17.72 -44.69
CA ALA A 193 24.43 16.99 -44.40
C ALA A 193 24.74 15.53 -44.00
N ASP A 194 23.68 14.84 -43.56
CA ASP A 194 23.62 13.37 -43.32
C ASP A 194 24.43 12.87 -42.11
N GLU A 195 23.86 12.20 -41.12
CA GLU A 195 22.85 11.15 -41.18
C GLU A 195 21.83 11.30 -40.05
N ARG A 196 20.55 11.38 -40.41
CA ARG A 196 19.46 11.00 -39.49
C ARG A 196 19.19 9.52 -39.69
N PRO A 197 19.26 8.64 -38.66
CA PRO A 197 18.53 7.39 -38.76
C PRO A 197 17.05 7.72 -38.55
N ALA A 198 16.32 7.76 -39.66
CA ALA A 198 14.88 7.59 -39.65
C ALA A 198 14.55 6.20 -39.08
N GLY A 199 13.90 6.16 -37.92
CA GLY A 199 13.47 4.91 -37.30
C GLY A 199 12.32 5.12 -36.31
N ASN A 200 11.12 4.74 -36.74
CA ASN A 200 9.93 4.44 -35.94
C ASN A 200 9.22 5.56 -35.15
N ASN A 201 8.30 6.24 -35.84
CA ASN A 201 7.16 6.95 -35.25
C ASN A 201 6.10 5.98 -34.65
N GLY A 202 6.54 5.07 -33.78
CA GLY A 202 5.68 4.22 -32.95
C GLY A 202 5.92 4.35 -31.45
N ASN A 203 7.03 4.98 -31.04
CA ASN A 203 7.54 4.89 -29.66
C ASN A 203 7.65 6.21 -28.88
N THR A 204 7.39 7.39 -29.44
CA THR A 204 7.66 8.66 -28.73
C THR A 204 6.93 8.81 -27.40
N ALA A 205 5.69 8.30 -27.30
CA ALA A 205 4.94 8.31 -26.05
C ALA A 205 5.42 7.22 -25.08
N ASP A 206 5.74 6.01 -25.57
CA ASP A 206 6.26 4.90 -24.77
C ASP A 206 7.61 5.27 -24.15
N ASP A 207 8.51 5.83 -24.96
CA ASP A 207 9.84 6.30 -24.55
C ASP A 207 9.72 7.43 -23.51
N ALA A 208 8.79 8.38 -23.72
CA ALA A 208 8.57 9.47 -22.76
C ALA A 208 8.02 8.97 -21.41
N ILE A 209 7.10 8.00 -21.43
CA ILE A 209 6.56 7.39 -20.21
C ILE A 209 7.64 6.56 -19.50
N ARG A 210 8.40 5.75 -20.25
CA ARG A 210 9.53 4.97 -19.72
C ARG A 210 10.57 5.87 -19.08
N GLN A 211 10.98 6.93 -19.76
CA GLN A 211 11.98 7.87 -19.25
C GLN A 211 11.50 8.59 -17.99
N ALA A 212 10.24 9.02 -17.95
CA ALA A 212 9.66 9.66 -16.77
C ALA A 212 9.62 8.71 -15.56
N ILE A 213 9.20 7.45 -15.76
CA ILE A 213 9.14 6.46 -14.68
C ILE A 213 10.55 6.03 -14.23
N ALA A 214 11.48 5.84 -15.17
CA ALA A 214 12.86 5.49 -14.87
C ALA A 214 13.57 6.60 -14.06
N ALA A 215 13.36 7.87 -14.41
CA ALA A 215 13.91 9.00 -13.66
C ALA A 215 13.44 9.01 -12.19
N GLU A 216 12.16 8.71 -11.95
CA GLU A 216 11.61 8.65 -10.59
C GLU A 216 12.12 7.44 -9.79
N LEU A 217 12.37 6.31 -10.46
CA LEU A 217 13.01 5.14 -9.86
C LEU A 217 14.48 5.43 -9.49
N VAL A 218 15.23 6.07 -10.39
CA VAL A 218 16.63 6.51 -10.16
C VAL A 218 16.70 7.55 -9.03
N ALA A 219 15.69 8.42 -8.90
CA ALA A 219 15.55 9.34 -7.79
C ALA A 219 15.22 8.67 -6.44
N GLY A 220 15.10 7.33 -6.40
CA GLY A 220 14.87 6.55 -5.19
C GLY A 220 13.43 6.58 -4.69
N LYS A 221 12.46 7.04 -5.49
CA LYS A 221 11.05 7.04 -5.09
C LYS A 221 10.51 5.61 -5.06
N SER A 222 9.65 5.32 -4.08
CA SER A 222 9.00 4.02 -3.99
C SER A 222 7.98 3.83 -5.12
N LYS A 223 7.77 2.57 -5.56
CA LYS A 223 6.78 2.23 -6.59
C LYS A 223 5.39 2.80 -6.30
N THR A 224 4.97 2.81 -5.03
CA THR A 224 3.68 3.37 -4.60
C THR A 224 3.63 4.90 -4.72
N ALA A 225 4.72 5.59 -4.37
CA ALA A 225 4.81 7.04 -4.51
C ALA A 225 4.76 7.47 -5.99
N ILE A 226 5.48 6.75 -6.85
CA ILE A 226 5.46 6.98 -8.31
C ILE A 226 4.04 6.81 -8.86
N LYS A 227 3.33 5.75 -8.47
CA LYS A 227 1.93 5.54 -8.88
C LYS A 227 1.03 6.70 -8.46
N GLN A 228 1.13 7.17 -7.22
CA GLN A 228 0.32 8.29 -6.72
C GLN A 228 0.62 9.60 -7.45
N GLU A 229 1.90 9.90 -7.66
CA GLU A 229 2.32 11.17 -8.24
C GLU A 229 2.06 11.26 -9.75
N LEU A 230 2.18 10.15 -10.47
CA LEU A 230 1.97 10.09 -11.91
C LEU A 230 0.53 9.77 -12.30
N ALA A 231 -0.31 9.30 -11.37
CA ALA A 231 -1.73 9.04 -11.61
C ALA A 231 -2.45 10.25 -12.19
N GLY A 232 -3.08 10.07 -13.35
CA GLY A 232 -3.91 11.09 -13.98
C GLY A 232 -3.13 12.19 -14.72
N LYS A 233 -1.79 12.20 -14.65
CA LYS A 233 -0.94 13.05 -15.50
C LYS A 233 -0.95 12.55 -16.95
N GLU A 234 -0.71 13.45 -17.89
CA GLU A 234 -0.62 13.13 -19.31
C GLU A 234 0.85 13.26 -19.76
N ILE A 235 1.43 12.15 -20.21
CA ILE A 235 2.81 12.09 -20.72
C ILE A 235 2.75 11.54 -22.14
N GLY A 236 3.34 12.27 -23.10
CA GLY A 236 3.32 11.86 -24.51
C GLY A 236 1.92 11.75 -25.12
N GLY A 237 0.93 12.48 -24.59
CA GLY A 237 -0.48 12.39 -25.02
C GLY A 237 -1.26 11.20 -24.42
N VAL A 238 -0.65 10.46 -23.48
CA VAL A 238 -1.29 9.32 -22.81
C VAL A 238 -1.56 9.67 -21.35
N LYS A 239 -2.82 9.54 -20.94
CA LYS A 239 -3.21 9.68 -19.53
C LYS A 239 -2.78 8.46 -18.74
N LEU A 240 -1.91 8.68 -17.76
CA LEU A 240 -1.34 7.65 -16.92
C LEU A 240 -2.36 7.13 -15.90
N THR A 241 -2.63 5.83 -15.95
CA THR A 241 -3.40 5.12 -14.92
C THR A 241 -2.45 4.39 -13.99
N HIS A 242 -2.87 4.09 -12.75
CA HIS A 242 -2.06 3.29 -11.82
C HIS A 242 -1.57 1.99 -12.46
N ARG A 243 -2.45 1.30 -13.20
CA ARG A 243 -2.11 0.06 -13.90
C ARG A 243 -1.03 0.27 -14.96
N LEU A 244 -1.19 1.29 -15.80
CA LEU A 244 -0.21 1.58 -16.84
C LEU A 244 1.17 1.88 -16.22
N ILE A 245 1.19 2.66 -15.13
CA ILE A 245 2.42 2.96 -14.39
C ILE A 245 3.03 1.67 -13.81
N SER A 246 2.22 0.77 -13.24
CA SER A 246 2.67 -0.56 -12.75
C SER A 246 3.34 -1.37 -13.85
N ASP A 247 2.68 -1.47 -15.02
CA ASP A 247 3.18 -2.26 -16.16
C ASP A 247 4.54 -1.72 -16.65
N TYR A 248 4.74 -0.39 -16.68
CA TYR A 248 6.03 0.20 -17.04
C TYR A 248 7.10 0.03 -15.96
N ILE A 249 6.75 0.17 -14.68
CA ILE A 249 7.70 -0.12 -13.58
C ILE A 249 8.19 -1.56 -13.69
N GLU A 250 7.29 -2.53 -13.89
CA GLU A 250 7.67 -3.94 -14.03
C GLU A 250 8.60 -4.17 -15.22
N LYS A 251 8.29 -3.60 -16.39
CA LYS A 251 9.16 -3.69 -17.58
C LYS A 251 10.55 -3.10 -17.34
N ILE A 252 10.63 -1.90 -16.75
CA ILE A 252 11.93 -1.24 -16.47
C ILE A 252 12.74 -2.08 -15.48
N THR A 253 12.12 -2.57 -14.40
CA THR A 253 12.82 -3.38 -13.40
C THR A 253 13.18 -4.80 -13.86
N ALA A 254 12.64 -5.25 -14.99
CA ALA A 254 12.98 -6.53 -15.60
C ALA A 254 14.07 -6.42 -16.68
N GLU A 255 14.40 -5.20 -17.11
CA GLU A 255 15.43 -4.89 -18.10
C GLU A 255 16.80 -4.57 -17.45
N GLU A 256 16.84 -4.33 -16.13
CA GLU A 256 18.06 -4.23 -15.28
C GLU A 256 18.51 -5.60 -14.72
#